data_AF-A0A5D0VN06-F1
#
_entry.id   AF-A0A5D0VN06-F1
#
_cell.length_a   1.000
_cell.length_b   1.000
_cell.length_c   1.000
_cell.angle_alpha   90.00
_cell.angle_beta   90.00
_cell.angle_gamma   90.00
#
_symmetry.space_group_name_H-M   'P 1'
#
loop_
_entity.id
_entity.type
_entity.pdbx_description
1 polymer ?
#
loop_
_entity_poly.entity_id
_entity_poly.type
_entity_poly.pdbx_seq_one_letter_code
_entity_poly.pdbx_strand_id
1 'polypeptide(L)'
;MKMKLKLIATLSLSMVGLSANAVPVTYLGTDDSVASLADMVNSQAAASDFLSVAGNLNVFDFESPVPANLTITGGTTRNGSSCGALCGFNTTVGGAFHREVFGGSVTFSFADPVDAFGFYVNGLQTDLVPQQTIEYVDGSSATQTINFPTAIGGGGAFVGFIDFGQLISSVTFNATSDILGFDDLRFGRSENNPGDPVSVPEPGSIALLGLGLLGLGATRRRKSGNSV
;
A
#
# COMPACT_ATOMS: atom_id res chain seq x y z
N MET A 1 52.17 -27.86 -38.79
CA MET A 1 51.31 -26.74 -39.19
C MET A 1 50.10 -26.70 -38.25
N LYS A 2 50.08 -25.75 -37.30
CA LYS A 2 49.05 -25.66 -36.25
C LYS A 2 48.10 -24.51 -36.59
N MET A 3 46.83 -24.79 -36.86
CA MET A 3 45.79 -23.76 -36.96
C MET A 3 45.00 -23.74 -35.65
N LYS A 4 45.17 -22.68 -34.86
CA LYS A 4 44.32 -22.38 -33.70
C LYS A 4 43.22 -21.44 -34.20
N LEU A 5 42.02 -21.96 -34.36
CA LEU A 5 40.83 -21.16 -34.64
C LEU A 5 40.29 -20.65 -33.30
N LYS A 6 40.49 -19.36 -33.01
CA LYS A 6 39.83 -18.68 -31.88
C LYS A 6 38.50 -18.14 -32.39
N LEU A 7 37.41 -18.77 -31.99
CA LEU A 7 36.06 -18.26 -32.22
C LEU A 7 35.75 -17.27 -31.08
N ILE A 8 35.64 -15.98 -31.42
CA ILE A 8 35.13 -14.95 -30.53
C ILE A 8 33.64 -14.84 -30.84
N ALA A 9 32.79 -15.29 -29.91
CA ALA A 9 31.36 -15.06 -29.96
C ALA A 9 31.04 -13.90 -29.01
N THR A 10 30.77 -12.72 -29.58
CA THR A 10 30.30 -11.56 -28.82
C THR A 10 28.77 -11.53 -28.93
N LEU A 11 28.09 -11.93 -27.86
CA LEU A 11 26.64 -11.87 -27.76
C LEU A 11 26.25 -10.50 -27.20
N SER A 12 25.91 -9.54 -28.07
CA SER A 12 25.35 -8.25 -27.68
C SER A 12 23.87 -8.43 -27.34
N LEU A 13 23.54 -8.51 -26.05
CA LEU A 13 22.17 -8.59 -25.55
C LEU A 13 21.61 -7.16 -25.43
N SER A 14 20.85 -6.74 -26.44
CA SER A 14 20.13 -5.47 -26.43
C SER A 14 18.96 -5.55 -25.45
N MET A 15 19.12 -4.99 -24.25
CA MET A 15 18.02 -4.78 -23.32
C MET A 15 17.10 -3.69 -23.86
N VAL A 16 16.00 -4.09 -24.50
CA VAL A 16 14.86 -3.21 -24.71
C VAL A 16 14.18 -3.09 -23.35
N GLY A 17 14.42 -1.97 -22.67
CA GLY A 17 13.76 -1.65 -21.41
C GLY A 17 12.26 -1.50 -21.63
N LEU A 18 11.52 -2.55 -21.33
CA LEU A 18 10.07 -2.46 -21.13
C LEU A 18 9.87 -1.62 -19.86
N SER A 19 9.31 -0.43 -19.99
CA SER A 19 8.75 0.29 -18.85
C SER A 19 7.61 -0.56 -18.28
N ALA A 20 7.87 -1.21 -17.15
CA ALA A 20 6.83 -1.88 -16.38
C ALA A 20 5.96 -0.79 -15.74
N ASN A 21 4.69 -0.67 -16.17
CA ASN A 21 3.72 0.08 -15.39
C ASN A 21 3.41 -0.76 -14.14
N ALA A 22 4.02 -0.39 -13.02
CA ALA A 22 3.67 -0.99 -11.75
C ALA A 22 2.23 -0.57 -11.41
N VAL A 23 1.37 -1.54 -11.15
CA VAL A 23 0.03 -1.31 -10.60
C VAL A 23 0.21 -1.04 -9.10
N PRO A 24 -0.55 -0.11 -8.49
CA PRO A 24 -0.48 0.12 -7.05
C PRO A 24 -0.74 -1.16 -6.25
N VAL A 25 0.02 -1.33 -5.16
CA VAL A 25 -0.26 -2.37 -4.17
C VAL A 25 -1.21 -1.81 -3.13
N THR A 26 -2.40 -2.42 -3.01
CA THR A 26 -3.46 -1.98 -2.10
C THR A 26 -3.45 -2.78 -0.79
N TYR A 27 -3.72 -2.09 0.30
CA TYR A 27 -3.85 -2.61 1.66
C TYR A 27 -5.25 -2.27 2.16
N LEU A 28 -6.14 -3.26 2.12
CA LEU A 28 -7.56 -3.09 2.41
C LEU A 28 -7.94 -3.99 3.59
N GLY A 29 -8.61 -3.43 4.57
CA GLY A 29 -9.25 -4.18 5.66
C GLY A 29 -10.62 -3.59 5.95
N THR A 30 -11.60 -4.43 6.25
CA THR A 30 -12.98 -3.99 6.52
C THR A 30 -13.59 -4.70 7.70
N ASP A 31 -14.51 -3.99 8.35
CA ASP A 31 -15.25 -4.44 9.52
C ASP A 31 -16.69 -3.93 9.42
N ASP A 32 -17.67 -4.82 9.57
CA ASP A 32 -19.10 -4.47 9.50
C ASP A 32 -19.61 -3.90 10.84
N SER A 33 -20.59 -3.00 10.77
CA SER A 33 -21.33 -2.51 11.94
C SER A 33 -20.45 -1.99 13.09
N VAL A 34 -19.43 -1.21 12.75
CA VAL A 34 -18.48 -0.65 13.72
C VAL A 34 -19.03 0.62 14.36
N ALA A 35 -18.63 0.92 15.60
CA ALA A 35 -18.97 2.18 16.27
C ALA A 35 -17.75 2.93 16.82
N SER A 36 -16.57 2.34 16.72
CA SER A 36 -15.31 2.89 17.20
C SER A 36 -14.12 2.24 16.49
N LEU A 37 -12.93 2.84 16.61
CA LEU A 37 -11.69 2.21 16.12
C LEU A 37 -11.46 0.82 16.73
N ALA A 38 -11.91 0.58 17.97
CA ALA A 38 -11.73 -0.71 18.64
C ALA A 38 -12.47 -1.87 17.92
N ASP A 39 -13.57 -1.55 17.21
CA ASP A 39 -14.34 -2.54 16.44
C ASP A 39 -13.71 -2.82 15.07
N MET A 40 -12.80 -1.96 14.61
CA MET A 40 -12.17 -2.01 13.29
C MET A 40 -10.92 -2.90 13.26
N VAL A 41 -11.05 -4.18 13.65
CA VAL A 41 -9.92 -5.10 13.86
C VAL A 41 -9.19 -5.42 12.55
N ASN A 42 -9.91 -5.77 11.50
CA ASN A 42 -9.30 -6.10 10.21
C ASN A 42 -8.71 -4.85 9.54
N SER A 43 -9.39 -3.72 9.69
CA SER A 43 -8.89 -2.41 9.21
C SER A 43 -7.58 -2.03 9.89
N GLN A 44 -7.46 -2.23 11.21
CA GLN A 44 -6.22 -1.98 11.95
C GLN A 44 -5.10 -2.91 11.50
N ALA A 45 -5.40 -4.18 11.22
CA ALA A 45 -4.41 -5.11 10.67
C ALA A 45 -3.90 -4.65 9.30
N ALA A 46 -4.80 -4.24 8.39
CA ALA A 46 -4.42 -3.71 7.07
C ALA A 46 -3.60 -2.41 7.18
N ALA A 47 -3.93 -1.53 8.13
CA ALA A 47 -3.14 -0.33 8.42
C ALA A 47 -1.72 -0.69 8.90
N SER A 48 -1.59 -1.71 9.76
CA SER A 48 -0.29 -2.21 10.21
C SER A 48 0.53 -2.79 9.06
N ASP A 49 -0.10 -3.58 8.18
CA ASP A 49 0.57 -4.16 7.01
C ASP A 49 1.04 -3.07 6.03
N PHE A 50 0.22 -2.06 5.79
CA PHE A 50 0.58 -0.88 5.00
C PHE A 50 1.81 -0.16 5.59
N LEU A 51 1.77 0.15 6.90
CA LEU A 51 2.85 0.85 7.59
C LEU A 51 4.15 0.02 7.65
N SER A 52 4.04 -1.31 7.65
CA SER A 52 5.21 -2.20 7.63
C SER A 52 6.06 -2.04 6.37
N VAL A 53 5.46 -1.58 5.26
CA VAL A 53 6.15 -1.32 3.99
C VAL A 53 6.42 0.17 3.81
N ALA A 54 5.40 1.00 4.05
CA ALA A 54 5.46 2.44 3.82
C ALA A 54 6.43 3.16 4.77
N GLY A 55 6.67 2.61 5.96
CA GLY A 55 7.51 3.23 6.97
C GLY A 55 6.83 4.45 7.61
N ASN A 56 7.63 5.45 7.97
CA ASN A 56 7.13 6.63 8.67
C ASN A 56 6.54 7.66 7.69
N LEU A 57 5.21 7.79 7.70
CA LEU A 57 4.46 8.75 6.87
C LEU A 57 4.01 9.98 7.69
N ASN A 58 3.60 11.04 6.99
CA ASN A 58 2.86 12.12 7.64
C ASN A 58 1.49 11.60 8.06
N VAL A 59 1.03 12.00 9.24
CA VAL A 59 -0.31 11.68 9.75
C VAL A 59 -1.07 12.99 9.95
N PHE A 60 -2.29 13.05 9.44
CA PHE A 60 -3.23 14.13 9.68
C PHE A 60 -4.55 13.56 10.20
N ASP A 61 -4.82 13.83 11.46
CA ASP A 61 -5.92 13.30 12.27
C ASP A 61 -7.09 14.29 12.41
N PHE A 62 -7.05 15.40 11.69
CA PHE A 62 -8.05 16.49 11.77
C PHE A 62 -8.19 17.18 13.14
N GLU A 63 -7.35 16.84 14.12
CA GLU A 63 -7.34 17.44 15.46
C GLU A 63 -6.60 18.80 15.48
N SER A 64 -5.90 19.10 14.41
CA SER A 64 -5.09 20.31 14.23
C SER A 64 -5.41 21.02 12.92
N PRO A 65 -5.02 22.30 12.77
CA PRO A 65 -5.10 22.97 11.48
C PRO A 65 -4.41 22.18 10.37
N VAL A 66 -5.00 22.17 9.17
CA VAL A 66 -4.45 21.48 7.99
C VAL A 66 -3.02 21.96 7.73
N PRO A 67 -2.03 21.06 7.60
CA PRO A 67 -0.64 21.44 7.37
C PRO A 67 -0.47 22.05 5.96
N ALA A 68 0.55 22.91 5.79
CA ALA A 68 0.73 23.68 4.56
C ALA A 68 0.99 22.83 3.30
N ASN A 69 1.45 21.58 3.47
CA ASN A 69 1.70 20.64 2.37
C ASN A 69 0.46 19.82 1.97
N LEU A 70 -0.70 20.06 2.60
CA LEU A 70 -1.95 19.38 2.33
C LEU A 70 -3.07 20.40 2.06
N THR A 71 -3.84 20.17 1.00
CA THR A 71 -5.10 20.88 0.75
C THR A 71 -6.22 19.88 0.68
N ILE A 72 -7.36 20.21 1.28
CA ILE A 72 -8.53 19.33 1.34
C ILE A 72 -9.73 20.09 0.76
N THR A 73 -10.35 19.51 -0.26
CA THR A 73 -11.57 20.05 -0.88
C THR A 73 -12.69 19.03 -0.76
N GLY A 74 -13.92 19.49 -0.49
CA GLY A 74 -15.08 18.61 -0.29
C GLY A 74 -15.19 18.05 1.13
N GLY A 75 -16.40 17.75 1.59
CA GLY A 75 -16.69 17.38 2.98
C GLY A 75 -16.58 18.53 3.99
N THR A 76 -16.80 18.22 5.26
CA THR A 76 -16.69 19.16 6.40
C THR A 76 -15.99 18.49 7.58
N THR A 77 -15.03 19.18 8.20
CA THR A 77 -14.38 18.70 9.43
C THR A 77 -15.27 19.05 10.61
N ARG A 78 -15.59 18.06 11.45
CA ARG A 78 -16.63 18.22 12.48
C ARG A 78 -16.34 17.35 13.70
N ASN A 79 -16.84 17.83 14.84
CA ASN A 79 -16.80 17.10 16.11
C ASN A 79 -18.09 16.27 16.26
N GLY A 80 -17.96 14.95 16.20
CA GLY A 80 -19.09 14.02 16.25
C GLY A 80 -19.85 13.86 14.92
N SER A 81 -20.82 12.95 14.92
CA SER A 81 -21.50 12.46 13.71
C SER A 81 -22.97 12.87 13.61
N SER A 82 -23.47 13.04 12.38
CA SER A 82 -24.85 13.46 12.11
C SER A 82 -25.88 12.36 12.40
N CYS A 83 -25.49 11.09 12.25
CA CYS A 83 -26.35 9.94 12.50
C CYS A 83 -25.66 8.82 13.30
N GLY A 84 -24.67 9.18 14.13
CA GLY A 84 -23.87 8.21 14.88
C GLY A 84 -22.93 7.43 13.97
N ALA A 85 -22.63 6.18 14.32
CA ALA A 85 -21.63 5.41 13.58
C ALA A 85 -21.96 5.21 12.08
N LEU A 86 -23.25 5.27 11.72
CA LEU A 86 -23.73 5.17 10.34
C LEU A 86 -23.24 6.31 9.44
N CYS A 87 -22.91 7.48 9.98
CA CYS A 87 -22.41 8.63 9.22
C CYS A 87 -20.92 8.88 9.47
N GLY A 88 -20.25 7.92 10.09
CA GLY A 88 -18.84 7.98 10.44
C GLY A 88 -18.53 8.51 11.84
N PHE A 89 -17.26 8.48 12.22
CA PHE A 89 -16.74 8.86 13.53
C PHE A 89 -15.21 9.07 13.48
N ASN A 90 -14.68 9.67 14.55
CA ASN A 90 -13.23 9.84 14.76
C ASN A 90 -12.58 8.51 15.19
N THR A 91 -11.49 8.13 14.52
CA THR A 91 -10.63 7.00 14.86
C THR A 91 -9.42 7.39 15.70
N THR A 92 -9.08 8.68 15.78
CA THR A 92 -7.93 9.15 16.58
C THR A 92 -8.15 8.92 18.08
N VAL A 93 -7.22 8.22 18.75
CA VAL A 93 -7.34 7.94 20.19
C VAL A 93 -7.29 9.24 21.00
N GLY A 94 -8.39 9.56 21.67
CA GLY A 94 -8.54 10.82 22.42
C GLY A 94 -8.89 12.03 21.55
N GLY A 95 -9.03 11.84 20.23
CA GLY A 95 -9.53 12.83 19.29
C GLY A 95 -11.06 12.97 19.31
N ALA A 96 -11.55 13.90 18.50
CA ALA A 96 -12.96 14.23 18.37
C ALA A 96 -13.38 14.60 16.95
N PHE A 97 -12.43 14.99 16.09
CA PHE A 97 -12.69 15.52 14.76
C PHE A 97 -12.44 14.46 13.70
N HIS A 98 -13.24 14.50 12.65
CA HIS A 98 -13.02 13.74 11.43
C HIS A 98 -13.58 14.55 10.26
N ARG A 99 -13.25 14.14 9.03
CA ARG A 99 -13.81 14.75 7.81
C ARG A 99 -15.01 13.94 7.34
N GLU A 100 -16.20 14.53 7.39
CA GLU A 100 -17.43 13.87 6.94
C GLU A 100 -17.81 14.38 5.55
N VAL A 101 -18.28 13.48 4.68
CA VAL A 101 -18.70 13.74 3.31
C VAL A 101 -20.12 13.23 3.13
N PHE A 102 -21.06 14.11 2.75
CA PHE A 102 -22.45 13.75 2.46
C PHE A 102 -22.66 13.63 0.95
N GLY A 103 -22.37 12.47 0.40
CA GLY A 103 -22.32 12.27 -1.03
C GLY A 103 -21.26 13.15 -1.71
N GLY A 104 -21.10 12.96 -3.03
CA GLY A 104 -20.07 13.68 -3.79
C GLY A 104 -18.67 13.14 -3.50
N SER A 105 -17.71 14.02 -3.27
CA SER A 105 -16.31 13.64 -3.12
C SER A 105 -15.52 14.47 -2.12
N VAL A 106 -14.41 13.90 -1.66
CA VAL A 106 -13.33 14.62 -0.97
C VAL A 106 -12.03 14.40 -1.72
N THR A 107 -11.29 15.48 -1.96
CA THR A 107 -9.99 15.45 -2.64
C THR A 107 -8.92 15.97 -1.70
N PHE A 108 -7.87 15.17 -1.55
CA PHE A 108 -6.63 15.54 -0.87
C PHE A 108 -5.60 15.87 -1.93
N SER A 109 -4.96 17.04 -1.83
CA SER A 109 -3.92 17.49 -2.75
C SER A 109 -2.64 17.80 -1.98
N PHE A 110 -1.50 17.40 -2.53
CA PHE A 110 -0.21 17.50 -1.87
C PHE A 110 0.67 18.53 -2.58
N ALA A 111 1.30 19.40 -1.80
CA ALA A 111 2.31 20.32 -2.35
C ALA A 111 3.56 19.57 -2.81
N ASP A 112 3.94 18.53 -2.05
CA ASP A 112 5.02 17.60 -2.38
C ASP A 112 4.40 16.26 -2.82
N PRO A 113 4.69 15.77 -4.05
CA PRO A 113 4.08 14.53 -4.54
C PRO A 113 4.40 13.30 -3.68
N VAL A 114 3.38 12.46 -3.48
CA VAL A 114 3.45 11.24 -2.65
C VAL A 114 3.44 9.99 -3.52
N ASP A 115 3.81 8.85 -2.92
CA ASP A 115 3.63 7.52 -3.53
C ASP A 115 3.00 6.50 -2.58
N ALA A 116 2.79 6.87 -1.31
CA ALA A 116 2.04 6.11 -0.32
C ALA A 116 0.92 6.98 0.25
N PHE A 117 -0.29 6.44 0.27
CA PHE A 117 -1.48 7.09 0.79
C PHE A 117 -2.37 6.07 1.51
N GLY A 118 -2.91 6.42 2.67
CA GLY A 118 -3.92 5.61 3.35
C GLY A 118 -4.71 6.39 4.39
N PHE A 119 -5.83 5.85 4.85
CA PHE A 119 -6.73 6.52 5.79
C PHE A 119 -7.72 5.50 6.38
N TYR A 120 -8.32 5.85 7.52
CA TYR A 120 -9.52 5.16 7.97
C TYR A 120 -10.76 5.83 7.38
N VAL A 121 -11.72 5.00 6.99
CA VAL A 121 -13.05 5.42 6.58
C VAL A 121 -14.10 4.62 7.29
N ASN A 122 -15.21 5.27 7.63
CA ASN A 122 -16.31 4.65 8.36
C ASN A 122 -17.65 5.27 7.97
N GLY A 123 -18.75 4.66 8.41
CA GLY A 123 -20.07 4.97 7.89
C GLY A 123 -20.39 4.24 6.58
N LEU A 124 -19.64 3.20 6.21
CA LEU A 124 -19.85 2.48 4.95
C LEU A 124 -21.18 1.72 4.94
N GLN A 125 -21.97 1.94 3.89
CA GLN A 125 -23.24 1.26 3.64
C GLN A 125 -23.29 0.68 2.23
N THR A 126 -22.26 -0.09 1.87
CA THR A 126 -22.00 -0.53 0.49
C THR A 126 -23.07 -1.44 -0.12
N ASP A 127 -23.98 -1.99 0.69
CA ASP A 127 -25.16 -2.73 0.25
C ASP A 127 -26.35 -1.85 -0.16
N LEU A 128 -26.32 -0.56 0.21
CA LEU A 128 -27.39 0.41 -0.02
C LEU A 128 -27.05 1.48 -1.07
N VAL A 129 -25.78 1.56 -1.47
CA VAL A 129 -25.27 2.59 -2.39
C VAL A 129 -24.49 1.96 -3.57
N PRO A 130 -24.33 2.68 -4.70
CA PRO A 130 -23.46 2.23 -5.77
C PRO A 130 -21.98 2.11 -5.34
N GLN A 131 -21.16 1.41 -6.12
CA GLN A 131 -19.72 1.28 -5.88
C GLN A 131 -19.06 2.66 -5.72
N GLN A 132 -18.35 2.82 -4.62
CA GLN A 132 -17.51 3.98 -4.32
C GLN A 132 -16.08 3.73 -4.79
N THR A 133 -15.38 4.80 -5.15
CA THR A 133 -14.04 4.70 -5.75
C THR A 133 -13.06 5.71 -5.19
N ILE A 134 -11.78 5.38 -5.34
CA ILE A 134 -10.65 6.26 -5.15
C ILE A 134 -10.04 6.49 -6.52
N GLU A 135 -9.79 7.74 -6.87
CA GLU A 135 -9.21 8.12 -8.15
C GLU A 135 -7.99 9.02 -7.94
N TYR A 136 -6.90 8.72 -8.63
CA TYR A 136 -5.69 9.52 -8.58
C TYR A 136 -4.91 9.40 -9.90
N VAL A 137 -3.91 10.26 -10.08
CA VAL A 137 -2.99 10.20 -11.20
C VAL A 137 -1.58 10.08 -10.63
N ASP A 138 -0.84 9.08 -11.11
CA ASP A 138 0.50 8.68 -10.66
C ASP A 138 1.64 9.50 -11.28
N GLY A 139 1.32 10.64 -11.89
CA GLY A 139 2.25 11.43 -12.72
C GLY A 139 2.24 11.00 -14.20
N SER A 140 1.52 9.94 -14.55
CA SER A 140 1.13 9.66 -15.94
C SER A 140 -0.04 10.56 -16.38
N SER A 141 -0.57 10.34 -17.60
CA SER A 141 -1.84 10.96 -18.03
C SER A 141 -3.06 10.06 -17.77
N ALA A 142 -2.87 8.89 -17.16
CA ALA A 142 -3.93 7.93 -16.89
C ALA A 142 -4.44 8.08 -15.45
N THR A 143 -5.76 7.99 -15.30
CA THR A 143 -6.40 7.89 -13.98
C THR A 143 -6.32 6.45 -13.48
N GLN A 144 -5.81 6.27 -12.28
CA GLN A 144 -5.89 5.03 -11.52
C GLN A 144 -7.18 5.00 -10.71
N THR A 145 -7.80 3.83 -10.58
CA THR A 145 -9.04 3.65 -9.83
C THR A 145 -8.92 2.47 -8.88
N ILE A 146 -9.22 2.70 -7.60
CA ILE A 146 -9.33 1.66 -6.57
C ILE A 146 -10.77 1.64 -6.08
N ASN A 147 -11.38 0.45 -6.04
CA ASN A 147 -12.72 0.29 -5.49
C ASN A 147 -12.65 0.27 -3.96
N PHE A 148 -13.59 0.96 -3.32
CA PHE A 148 -13.79 0.78 -1.89
C PHE A 148 -14.12 -0.67 -1.58
N PRO A 149 -13.56 -1.22 -0.49
CA PRO A 149 -13.91 -2.55 -0.05
C PRO A 149 -15.32 -2.57 0.55
N THR A 150 -15.97 -3.74 0.52
CA THR A 150 -17.33 -3.90 1.01
C THR A 150 -17.37 -3.89 2.54
N ALA A 151 -18.28 -3.07 3.09
CA ALA A 151 -18.67 -3.08 4.49
C ALA A 151 -20.12 -2.57 4.64
N ILE A 152 -20.86 -3.07 5.64
CA ILE A 152 -22.29 -2.78 5.83
C ILE A 152 -22.60 -2.29 7.25
N GLY A 153 -23.77 -1.68 7.41
CA GLY A 153 -24.30 -1.27 8.71
C GLY A 153 -23.54 -0.11 9.37
N GLY A 154 -22.98 0.80 8.58
CA GLY A 154 -22.05 1.82 9.07
C GLY A 154 -20.65 1.27 9.29
N GLY A 155 -20.25 0.34 8.43
CA GLY A 155 -18.98 -0.37 8.50
C GLY A 155 -17.78 0.57 8.41
N GLY A 156 -16.62 0.02 8.76
CA GLY A 156 -15.33 0.69 8.74
C GLY A 156 -14.39 -0.01 7.79
N ALA A 157 -13.46 0.75 7.24
CA ALA A 157 -12.35 0.24 6.47
C ALA A 157 -11.07 1.02 6.75
N PHE A 158 -9.93 0.35 6.63
CA PHE A 158 -8.70 1.00 6.26
C PHE A 158 -8.50 0.80 4.77
N VAL A 159 -8.21 1.90 4.06
CA VAL A 159 -7.83 1.84 2.66
C VAL A 159 -6.50 2.55 2.50
N GLY A 160 -5.48 1.78 2.14
CA GLY A 160 -4.16 2.29 1.78
C GLY A 160 -3.68 1.73 0.46
N PHE A 161 -2.78 2.44 -0.21
CA PHE A 161 -2.08 1.95 -1.37
C PHE A 161 -0.69 2.55 -1.47
N ILE A 162 0.21 1.81 -2.11
CA ILE A 162 1.56 2.24 -2.45
C ILE A 162 1.75 2.07 -3.96
N ASP A 163 1.99 3.18 -4.64
CA ASP A 163 2.34 3.24 -6.06
C ASP A 163 3.80 3.67 -6.19
N PHE A 164 4.69 2.77 -5.78
CA PHE A 164 6.08 3.11 -5.41
C PHE A 164 6.82 3.87 -6.51
N GLY A 165 7.46 4.98 -6.12
CA GLY A 165 8.24 5.80 -7.04
C GLY A 165 7.42 6.83 -7.83
N GLN A 166 6.08 6.72 -7.85
CA GLN A 166 5.22 7.63 -8.60
C GLN A 166 5.11 9.02 -7.97
N LEU A 167 4.51 9.97 -8.71
CA LEU A 167 4.38 11.37 -8.29
C LEU A 167 2.91 11.78 -8.17
N ILE A 168 2.23 11.25 -7.17
CA ILE A 168 0.81 11.51 -6.93
C ILE A 168 0.63 12.90 -6.32
N SER A 169 -0.04 13.79 -7.03
CA SER A 169 -0.34 15.15 -6.55
C SER A 169 -1.70 15.26 -5.88
N SER A 170 -2.63 14.34 -6.15
CA SER A 170 -3.97 14.36 -5.58
C SER A 170 -4.63 12.99 -5.56
N VAL A 171 -5.42 12.73 -4.52
CA VAL A 171 -6.28 11.54 -4.39
C VAL A 171 -7.71 12.01 -4.10
N THR A 172 -8.66 11.53 -4.90
CA THR A 172 -10.09 11.85 -4.78
C THR A 172 -10.88 10.62 -4.38
N PHE A 173 -11.75 10.79 -3.40
CA PHE A 173 -12.67 9.77 -2.91
C PHE A 173 -14.08 10.13 -3.36
N ASN A 174 -14.74 9.21 -4.05
CA ASN A 174 -16.11 9.37 -4.52
C ASN A 174 -17.06 8.59 -3.61
N ALA A 175 -17.68 9.30 -2.65
CA ALA A 175 -18.62 8.76 -1.67
C ALA A 175 -20.04 8.61 -2.26
N THR A 176 -20.15 8.07 -3.48
CA THR A 176 -21.37 8.03 -4.30
C THR A 176 -22.64 7.71 -3.49
N SER A 177 -23.44 8.75 -3.21
CA SER A 177 -24.70 8.68 -2.45
C SER A 177 -24.64 8.11 -1.03
N ASP A 178 -23.48 8.21 -0.37
CA ASP A 178 -23.27 7.72 0.99
C ASP A 178 -22.75 8.83 1.93
N ILE A 179 -22.80 8.58 3.24
CA ILE A 179 -22.27 9.49 4.25
C ILE A 179 -21.07 8.83 4.92
N LEU A 180 -19.88 9.31 4.58
CA LEU A 180 -18.63 8.72 5.04
C LEU A 180 -17.87 9.66 5.96
N GLY A 181 -17.31 9.11 7.04
CA GLY A 181 -16.29 9.74 7.86
C GLY A 181 -14.91 9.28 7.44
N PHE A 182 -13.99 10.23 7.26
CA PHE A 182 -12.58 10.01 6.94
C PHE A 182 -11.73 10.52 8.09
N ASP A 183 -10.77 9.73 8.54
CA ASP A 183 -9.89 10.11 9.64
C ASP A 183 -8.51 9.43 9.52
N ASP A 184 -7.53 9.90 10.30
CA ASP A 184 -6.16 9.38 10.37
C ASP A 184 -5.51 9.25 8.99
N LEU A 185 -5.52 10.33 8.22
CA LEU A 185 -4.91 10.38 6.90
C LEU A 185 -3.40 10.16 7.00
N ARG A 186 -2.87 9.22 6.22
CA ARG A 186 -1.44 8.86 6.13
C ARG A 186 -0.94 9.11 4.72
N PHE A 187 0.12 9.89 4.56
CA PHE A 187 0.63 10.22 3.23
C PHE A 187 2.12 10.54 3.24
N GLY A 188 2.82 10.19 2.15
CA GLY A 188 4.23 10.50 1.98
C GLY A 188 4.92 9.63 0.95
N ARG A 189 6.24 9.49 1.13
CA ARG A 189 7.07 8.58 0.33
C ARG A 189 7.22 7.25 1.07
N SER A 190 6.90 6.15 0.42
CA SER A 190 7.13 4.80 0.91
C SER A 190 8.62 4.56 1.12
N GLU A 191 8.98 3.99 2.26
CA GLU A 191 10.36 3.61 2.57
C GLU A 191 10.83 2.44 1.69
N ASN A 192 9.93 1.48 1.40
CA ASN A 192 10.25 0.27 0.66
C ASN A 192 9.35 0.08 -0.56
N ASN A 193 9.87 -0.61 -1.58
CA ASN A 193 9.08 -1.05 -2.72
C ASN A 193 8.27 -2.31 -2.35
N PRO A 194 6.92 -2.27 -2.35
CA PRO A 194 6.10 -3.44 -2.05
C PRO A 194 6.26 -4.57 -3.08
N GLY A 195 6.74 -4.25 -4.29
CA GLY A 195 7.03 -5.22 -5.34
C GLY A 195 8.41 -5.88 -5.24
N ASP A 196 9.30 -5.37 -4.40
CA ASP A 196 10.57 -6.03 -4.14
C ASP A 196 10.31 -7.21 -3.20
N PRO A 197 10.74 -8.43 -3.55
CA PRO A 197 10.72 -9.51 -2.59
C PRO A 197 11.58 -9.07 -1.41
N VAL A 198 10.99 -9.06 -0.20
CA VAL A 198 11.75 -8.91 1.04
C VAL A 198 12.97 -9.78 0.89
N SER A 199 14.17 -9.20 0.96
CA SER A 199 15.41 -9.94 0.76
C SER A 199 15.51 -10.95 1.89
N VAL A 200 14.92 -12.13 1.70
CA VAL A 200 15.10 -13.28 2.56
C VAL A 200 16.58 -13.56 2.44
N PRO A 201 17.38 -13.41 3.52
CA PRO A 201 18.78 -13.81 3.48
C PRO A 201 18.78 -15.24 2.95
N GLU A 202 19.43 -15.46 1.81
CA GLU A 202 19.42 -16.77 1.15
C GLU A 202 19.72 -17.81 2.23
N PRO A 203 18.79 -18.76 2.49
CA PRO A 203 18.97 -19.65 3.61
C PRO A 203 20.31 -20.35 3.42
N GLY A 204 21.06 -20.52 4.51
CA GLY A 204 22.35 -21.21 4.53
C GLY A 204 22.34 -22.59 3.85
N SER A 205 21.17 -23.11 3.44
CA SER A 205 20.95 -24.16 2.45
C SER A 205 21.86 -24.11 1.21
N ILE A 206 22.14 -22.95 0.60
CA ILE A 206 23.09 -22.90 -0.54
C ILE A 206 24.52 -23.18 -0.05
N ALA A 207 24.91 -22.60 1.08
CA ALA A 207 26.20 -22.88 1.70
C ALA A 207 26.30 -24.36 2.17
N LEU A 208 25.24 -24.93 2.71
CA LEU A 208 25.13 -26.33 3.14
C LEU A 208 25.14 -27.30 1.96
N LEU A 209 24.46 -26.96 0.86
CA LEU A 209 24.52 -27.74 -0.38
C LEU A 209 25.93 -27.71 -0.97
N GLY A 210 26.56 -26.53 -1.00
CA GLY A 210 27.95 -26.36 -1.42
C GLY A 210 28.94 -27.16 -0.56
N LEU A 211 28.83 -27.06 0.77
CA LEU A 211 29.66 -27.81 1.71
C LEU A 211 29.39 -29.32 1.66
N GLY A 212 28.13 -29.72 1.47
CA GLY A 212 27.73 -31.12 1.29
C GLY A 212 28.36 -31.74 0.06
N LEU A 213 28.31 -31.04 -1.09
CA LEU A 213 28.94 -31.47 -2.33
C LEU A 213 30.48 -31.51 -2.24
N LEU A 214 31.09 -30.55 -1.55
CA LEU A 214 32.53 -30.57 -1.26
C LEU A 214 32.92 -31.78 -0.38
N GLY A 215 32.14 -32.09 0.66
CA GLY A 215 32.33 -33.26 1.51
C GLY A 215 32.18 -34.59 0.76
N LEU A 216 31.18 -34.70 -0.11
CA LEU A 216 30.96 -35.84 -1.01
C LEU A 216 32.10 -36.01 -2.02
N GLY A 217 32.63 -34.90 -2.57
CA GLY A 217 33.78 -34.92 -3.47
C GLY A 217 35.07 -35.38 -2.78
N ALA A 218 35.31 -34.90 -1.55
CA ALA A 218 36.48 -35.27 -0.75
C ALA A 218 36.48 -36.74 -0.33
N THR A 219 35.31 -37.28 0.04
CA THR A 219 35.16 -38.70 0.41
C THR A 219 35.35 -39.63 -0.78
N ARG A 220 34.88 -39.26 -1.98
CA ARG A 220 35.08 -40.06 -3.20
C ARG A 220 36.54 -40.19 -3.61
N ARG A 221 37.35 -39.13 -3.43
CA ARG A 221 38.80 -39.16 -3.74
C ARG A 221 39.59 -40.09 -2.82
N ARG A 222 39.21 -40.22 -1.55
CA ARG A 222 39.86 -41.15 -0.61
C ARG A 222 39.64 -42.61 -0.97
N LYS A 223 38.50 -42.96 -1.58
CA LYS A 223 38.17 -44.35 -1.94
C LYS A 223 38.85 -44.83 -3.23
N SER A 224 39.13 -43.93 -4.18
CA SER A 224 39.88 -44.26 -5.40
C SER A 224 41.41 -44.30 -5.23
N GLY A 225 41.94 -43.92 -4.06
CA GLY A 225 43.37 -44.02 -3.75
C GLY A 225 43.81 -45.37 -3.14
N ASN A 226 42.87 -46.29 -2.90
CA ASN A 226 43.11 -47.54 -2.17
C ASN A 226 42.81 -48.78 -3.05
N SER A 227 43.24 -48.75 -4.31
CA SER A 227 43.30 -49.94 -5.16
C SER A 227 44.73 -50.47 -5.18
N VAL A 228 44.98 -51.46 -4.31
CA VAL A 228 46.04 -52.48 -4.42
C VAL A 228 45.33 -53.82 -4.43
#